data_AF-A0A4T0UKL7-F1
#
_entry.id   AF-A0A4T0UKL7-F1
#
_cell.length_a   1.000
_cell.length_b   1.000
_cell.length_c   1.000
_cell.angle_alpha   90.00
_cell.angle_beta   90.00
_cell.angle_gamma   90.00
#
_symmetry.space_group_name_H-M   'P 1'
#
loop_
_entity.id
_entity.type
_entity.pdbx_description
1 polymer ?
#
loop_
_entity_poly.entity_id
_entity_poly.type
_entity_poly.pdbx_seq_one_letter_code
_entity_poly.pdbx_strand_id
1 'polypeptide(L)'
;MAVNFSKDALSKVLQETARSKRLDTWLWFYLECRGANLDQGYFYASGMRDYMAARITSMPGMADEINGMLGINFLPREMLEWIGESERQCQWLVSFLSSHKSNLLTNPPVRLLNRDLVVAMIDMLGLDVLSKKTVVDLMRCAWVEHIKNDGALLWFKGDSEEDKCELASRWIMKNDGDGSAFQINPIRTHQELLMYFDRFKFSDDRKLLCLSAVKKSWSQKKYRGNLNGKKQHNFILTDKAINRLDKLAKKHDLKRVDVLEILLQMESEKNLYIAEKMKIFKGLEEL
;
A
#
# COMPACT_ATOMS: atom_id res chain seq x y z
N MET A 1 -39.04 -14.60 4.97
CA MET A 1 -40.14 -14.18 4.08
C MET A 1 -39.63 -14.24 2.65
N ALA A 2 -40.15 -15.17 1.86
CA ALA A 2 -39.77 -15.35 0.46
C ALA A 2 -40.51 -14.30 -0.39
N VAL A 3 -39.76 -13.38 -0.99
CA VAL A 3 -40.32 -12.42 -1.95
C VAL A 3 -40.51 -13.17 -3.26
N ASN A 4 -41.76 -13.39 -3.67
CA ASN A 4 -42.13 -13.85 -4.99
C ASN A 4 -41.64 -12.83 -6.03
N PHE A 5 -40.48 -13.08 -6.64
CA PHE A 5 -39.98 -12.31 -7.76
C PHE A 5 -40.89 -12.58 -8.98
N SER A 6 -41.66 -11.59 -9.41
CA SER A 6 -42.19 -11.62 -10.78
C SER A 6 -40.99 -11.73 -11.72
N LYS A 7 -40.86 -12.85 -12.44
CA LYS A 7 -39.78 -13.09 -13.41
C LYS A 7 -39.63 -11.86 -14.29
N ASP A 8 -38.56 -11.08 -14.11
CA ASP A 8 -38.27 -9.91 -14.93
C ASP A 8 -38.10 -10.30 -16.39
N ALA A 9 -38.10 -9.32 -17.29
CA ALA A 9 -38.02 -9.57 -18.73
C ALA A 9 -36.82 -10.45 -19.09
N LEU A 10 -35.67 -10.23 -18.45
CA LEU A 10 -34.46 -11.01 -18.70
C LEU A 10 -34.60 -12.45 -18.23
N SER A 11 -35.15 -12.67 -17.04
CA SER A 11 -35.41 -14.01 -16.51
C SER A 11 -36.34 -14.82 -17.41
N LYS A 12 -37.28 -14.16 -18.10
CA LYS A 12 -38.16 -14.82 -19.08
C LYS A 12 -37.42 -15.18 -20.36
N VAL A 13 -36.61 -14.24 -20.90
CA VAL A 13 -35.84 -14.44 -22.14
C VAL A 13 -34.83 -15.57 -21.99
N LEU A 14 -34.12 -15.63 -20.87
CA LEU A 14 -33.08 -16.62 -20.60
C LEU A 14 -33.56 -17.84 -19.81
N GLN A 15 -34.85 -17.87 -19.44
CA GLN A 15 -35.46 -18.93 -18.62
C GLN A 15 -34.73 -19.16 -17.27
N GLU A 16 -34.21 -18.08 -16.68
CA GLU A 16 -33.46 -18.13 -15.42
C GLU A 16 -34.36 -18.56 -14.24
N THR A 17 -33.81 -19.39 -13.35
CA THR A 17 -34.48 -19.79 -12.10
C THR A 17 -34.16 -18.86 -10.94
N ALA A 18 -33.03 -18.13 -11.00
CA ALA A 18 -32.58 -17.21 -9.97
C ALA A 18 -31.71 -16.09 -10.55
N ARG A 19 -31.80 -14.90 -9.96
CA ARG A 19 -30.95 -13.76 -10.31
C ARG A 19 -29.52 -13.96 -9.81
N SER A 20 -28.55 -13.53 -10.62
CA SER A 20 -27.14 -13.56 -10.27
C SER A 20 -26.44 -12.30 -10.75
N LYS A 21 -25.90 -11.50 -9.82
CA LYS A 21 -25.11 -10.30 -10.16
C LYS A 21 -23.93 -10.62 -11.07
N ARG A 22 -23.24 -11.75 -10.82
CA ARG A 22 -22.11 -12.23 -11.65
C ARG A 22 -22.55 -12.54 -13.08
N LEU A 23 -23.71 -13.18 -13.22
CA LEU A 23 -24.31 -13.46 -14.53
C LEU A 23 -24.66 -12.17 -15.26
N ASP A 24 -25.32 -11.23 -14.57
CA ASP A 24 -25.70 -9.93 -15.14
C ASP A 24 -24.49 -9.14 -15.64
N THR A 25 -23.40 -9.16 -14.86
CA THR A 25 -22.14 -8.51 -15.24
C THR A 25 -21.49 -9.16 -16.46
N TRP A 26 -21.38 -10.49 -16.48
CA TRP A 26 -20.84 -11.19 -17.63
C TRP A 26 -21.70 -10.94 -18.88
N LEU A 27 -23.02 -11.05 -18.75
CA LEU A 27 -23.96 -10.86 -19.86
C LEU A 27 -23.85 -9.47 -20.47
N TRP A 28 -23.73 -8.44 -19.63
CA TRP A 28 -23.52 -7.08 -20.09
C TRP A 28 -22.32 -6.98 -21.04
N PHE A 29 -21.17 -7.51 -20.63
CA PHE A 29 -19.97 -7.48 -21.46
C PHE A 29 -20.04 -8.41 -22.66
N TYR A 30 -20.68 -9.56 -22.51
CA TYR A 30 -20.93 -10.47 -23.62
C TYR A 30 -21.70 -9.78 -24.75
N LEU A 31 -22.78 -9.07 -24.39
CA LEU A 31 -23.59 -8.31 -25.34
C LEU A 31 -22.81 -7.16 -25.97
N GLU A 32 -21.97 -6.45 -25.21
CA GLU A 32 -21.08 -5.42 -25.76
C GLU A 32 -20.08 -6.00 -26.78
N CYS A 33 -19.47 -7.16 -26.48
CA CYS A 33 -18.60 -7.86 -27.42
C CYS A 33 -19.32 -8.33 -28.68
N ARG A 34 -20.65 -8.48 -28.63
CA ARG A 34 -21.53 -8.78 -29.77
C ARG A 34 -22.09 -7.53 -30.46
N GLY A 35 -21.64 -6.34 -30.08
CA GLY A 35 -22.01 -5.08 -30.72
C GLY A 35 -23.34 -4.48 -30.25
N ALA A 36 -23.82 -4.84 -29.06
CA ALA A 36 -25.08 -4.31 -28.53
C ALA A 36 -25.03 -2.81 -28.19
N ASN A 37 -23.83 -2.22 -28.05
CA ASN A 37 -23.60 -0.80 -27.73
C ASN A 37 -24.45 -0.33 -26.54
N LEU A 38 -24.21 -0.92 -25.36
CA LEU A 38 -25.00 -0.64 -24.17
C LEU A 38 -24.60 0.70 -23.54
N ASP A 39 -25.59 1.45 -23.07
CA ASP A 39 -25.35 2.70 -22.36
C ASP A 39 -24.82 2.39 -20.95
N GLN A 40 -23.57 2.80 -20.69
CA GLN A 40 -22.88 2.58 -19.42
C GLN A 40 -23.63 3.17 -18.21
N GLY A 41 -24.50 4.17 -18.41
CA GLY A 41 -25.38 4.72 -17.37
C GLY A 41 -26.37 3.71 -16.79
N TYR A 42 -26.71 2.66 -17.56
CA TYR A 42 -27.59 1.58 -17.11
C TYR A 42 -26.86 0.46 -16.35
N PHE A 43 -25.52 0.43 -16.34
CA PHE A 43 -24.79 -0.62 -15.65
C PHE A 43 -25.05 -0.57 -14.13
N TYR A 44 -25.57 -1.68 -13.58
CA TYR A 44 -26.13 -1.79 -12.22
C TYR A 44 -27.24 -0.77 -11.87
N ALA A 45 -27.88 -0.15 -12.86
CA ALA A 45 -29.11 0.60 -12.64
C ALA A 45 -30.33 -0.34 -12.54
N SER A 46 -31.45 0.15 -11.99
CA SER A 46 -32.68 -0.65 -11.83
C SER A 46 -33.23 -1.20 -13.14
N GLY A 47 -33.03 -0.49 -14.26
CA GLY A 47 -33.46 -0.91 -15.61
C GLY A 47 -32.44 -1.76 -16.39
N MET A 48 -31.28 -2.10 -15.82
CA MET A 48 -30.20 -2.82 -16.52
C MET A 48 -30.70 -4.12 -17.15
N ARG A 49 -31.43 -4.93 -16.39
CA ARG A 49 -31.91 -6.25 -16.83
C ARG A 49 -32.95 -6.14 -17.93
N ASP A 50 -33.91 -5.22 -17.81
CA ASP A 50 -34.91 -4.99 -18.84
C ASP A 50 -34.26 -4.47 -20.13
N TYR A 51 -33.24 -3.62 -20.01
CA TYR A 51 -32.46 -3.14 -21.15
C TYR A 51 -31.71 -4.28 -21.86
N MET A 52 -31.04 -5.16 -21.11
CA MET A 52 -30.39 -6.36 -21.68
C MET A 52 -31.42 -7.30 -22.34
N ALA A 53 -32.59 -7.51 -21.73
CA ALA A 53 -33.64 -8.36 -22.28
C ALA A 53 -34.16 -7.84 -23.63
N ALA A 54 -34.37 -6.52 -23.73
CA ALA A 54 -34.78 -5.88 -24.97
C ALA A 54 -33.72 -6.07 -26.08
N ARG A 55 -32.44 -5.93 -25.73
CA ARG A 55 -31.32 -6.13 -26.68
C ARG A 55 -31.23 -7.58 -27.15
N ILE A 56 -31.30 -8.55 -26.25
CA ILE A 56 -31.29 -9.98 -26.61
C ILE A 56 -32.46 -10.32 -27.53
N THR A 57 -33.67 -9.82 -27.23
CA THR A 57 -34.87 -10.09 -28.04
C THR A 57 -34.75 -9.48 -29.44
N SER A 58 -34.02 -8.37 -29.59
CA SER A 58 -33.77 -7.74 -30.89
C SER A 58 -32.73 -8.46 -31.77
N MET A 59 -32.00 -9.43 -31.22
CA MET A 59 -30.92 -10.15 -31.91
C MET A 59 -31.32 -11.63 -32.09
N PRO A 60 -31.70 -12.06 -33.31
CA PRO A 60 -32.11 -13.44 -33.56
C PRO A 60 -31.05 -14.46 -33.13
N GLY A 61 -31.45 -15.51 -32.39
CA GLY A 61 -30.57 -16.58 -31.91
C GLY A 61 -29.69 -16.24 -30.70
N MET A 62 -29.67 -14.97 -30.26
CA MET A 62 -28.82 -14.53 -29.15
C MET A 62 -29.12 -15.24 -27.82
N ALA A 63 -30.41 -15.49 -27.52
CA ALA A 63 -30.79 -16.18 -26.28
C ALA A 63 -30.25 -17.62 -26.23
N ASP A 64 -30.35 -18.36 -27.33
CA ASP A 64 -29.83 -19.74 -27.42
C ASP A 64 -28.30 -19.76 -27.36
N GLU A 65 -27.65 -18.80 -28.01
CA GLU A 65 -26.19 -18.62 -27.95
C GLU A 65 -25.73 -18.35 -26.51
N ILE A 66 -26.38 -17.40 -25.81
CA ILE A 66 -26.10 -17.10 -24.40
C ILE A 66 -26.25 -18.36 -23.56
N ASN A 67 -27.35 -19.09 -23.69
CA ASN A 67 -27.61 -20.30 -22.93
C ASN A 67 -26.55 -21.38 -23.16
N GLY A 68 -26.07 -21.55 -24.40
CA GLY A 68 -24.96 -22.45 -24.71
C GLY A 68 -23.65 -22.03 -24.03
N MET A 69 -23.45 -20.73 -23.82
CA MET A 69 -22.26 -20.16 -23.21
C MET A 69 -22.25 -20.17 -21.67
N LEU A 70 -23.42 -20.28 -21.03
CA LEU A 70 -23.52 -20.33 -19.56
C LEU A 70 -22.79 -21.54 -18.96
N GLY A 71 -22.82 -22.70 -19.62
CA GLY A 71 -22.20 -23.92 -19.12
C GLY A 71 -20.66 -23.95 -19.22
N ILE A 72 -20.06 -23.02 -19.97
CA ILE A 72 -18.64 -23.07 -20.36
C ILE A 72 -17.86 -21.90 -19.74
N ASN A 73 -18.52 -20.77 -19.48
CA ASN A 73 -17.80 -19.55 -19.11
C ASN A 73 -17.57 -19.35 -17.62
N PHE A 74 -18.33 -20.01 -16.75
CA PHE A 74 -18.27 -19.75 -15.31
C PHE A 74 -17.47 -20.81 -14.58
N LEU A 75 -16.38 -20.39 -13.95
CA LEU A 75 -15.74 -21.22 -12.93
C LEU A 75 -16.62 -21.32 -11.68
N PRO A 76 -16.61 -22.47 -10.97
CA PRO A 76 -17.23 -22.62 -9.66
C PRO A 76 -16.77 -21.52 -8.68
N ARG A 77 -17.66 -21.11 -7.77
CA ARG A 77 -17.41 -19.98 -6.86
C ARG A 77 -16.19 -20.23 -5.97
N GLU A 78 -16.02 -21.47 -5.54
CA GLU A 78 -14.96 -21.97 -4.66
C GLU A 78 -13.57 -21.69 -5.26
N MET A 79 -13.45 -21.75 -6.60
CA MET A 79 -12.18 -21.46 -7.28
C MET A 79 -11.80 -19.98 -7.24
N LEU A 80 -12.74 -19.09 -6.94
CA LEU A 80 -12.59 -17.64 -6.91
C LEU A 80 -12.60 -17.06 -5.48
N GLU A 81 -12.72 -17.89 -4.43
CA GLU A 81 -12.80 -17.43 -3.04
C GLU A 81 -11.49 -16.83 -2.53
N TRP A 82 -10.35 -17.24 -3.08
CA TRP A 82 -9.04 -16.69 -2.73
C TRP A 82 -8.84 -15.23 -3.19
N ILE A 83 -9.70 -14.75 -4.11
CA ILE A 83 -9.73 -13.35 -4.55
C ILE A 83 -10.52 -12.58 -3.50
N GLY A 84 -9.81 -11.82 -2.67
CA GLY A 84 -10.37 -11.00 -1.61
C GLY A 84 -10.83 -9.63 -2.11
N GLU A 85 -11.23 -8.79 -1.15
CA GLU A 85 -11.70 -7.41 -1.40
C GLU A 85 -10.59 -6.36 -1.29
N SER A 86 -9.34 -6.80 -1.10
CA SER A 86 -8.19 -5.90 -1.00
C SER A 86 -7.97 -5.17 -2.31
N GLU A 87 -7.98 -3.84 -2.27
CA GLU A 87 -7.71 -2.99 -3.42
C GLU A 87 -6.37 -3.34 -4.09
N ARG A 88 -5.31 -3.52 -3.29
CA ARG A 88 -3.98 -3.90 -3.78
C ARG A 88 -4.01 -5.23 -4.54
N GLN A 89 -4.64 -6.25 -3.98
CA GLN A 89 -4.77 -7.56 -4.64
C GLN A 89 -5.54 -7.41 -5.95
N CYS A 90 -6.66 -6.69 -5.93
CA CYS A 90 -7.48 -6.50 -7.11
C CYS A 90 -6.73 -5.75 -8.22
N GLN A 91 -6.05 -4.65 -7.90
CA GLN A 91 -5.25 -3.90 -8.87
C GLN A 91 -4.12 -4.74 -9.46
N TRP A 92 -3.43 -5.52 -8.63
CA TRP A 92 -2.38 -6.43 -9.08
C TRP A 92 -2.95 -7.50 -10.02
N LEU A 93 -4.09 -8.12 -9.67
CA LEU A 93 -4.73 -9.15 -10.49
C LEU A 93 -5.24 -8.61 -11.83
N VAL A 94 -5.78 -7.38 -11.85
CA VAL A 94 -6.14 -6.69 -13.09
C VAL A 94 -4.90 -6.50 -13.96
N SER A 95 -3.78 -6.03 -13.38
CA SER A 95 -2.51 -5.87 -14.12
C SER A 95 -1.97 -7.21 -14.65
N PHE A 96 -2.06 -8.27 -13.84
CA PHE A 96 -1.68 -9.62 -14.21
C PHE A 96 -2.48 -10.10 -15.43
N LEU A 97 -3.81 -10.00 -15.39
CA LEU A 97 -4.70 -10.40 -16.48
C LEU A 97 -4.44 -9.58 -17.75
N SER A 98 -4.30 -8.26 -17.63
CA SER A 98 -4.02 -7.37 -18.76
C SER A 98 -2.69 -7.64 -19.46
N SER A 99 -1.70 -8.18 -18.73
CA SER A 99 -0.38 -8.52 -19.30
C SER A 99 -0.33 -9.86 -20.05
N HIS A 100 -1.29 -10.77 -19.83
CA HIS A 100 -1.22 -12.16 -20.32
C HIS A 100 -2.04 -12.48 -21.58
N LYS A 101 -2.93 -11.60 -22.09
CA LYS A 101 -3.50 -11.59 -23.47
C LYS A 101 -4.65 -10.55 -23.63
N SER A 102 -4.86 -10.18 -24.91
CA SER A 102 -5.76 -9.21 -25.56
C SER A 102 -7.01 -8.66 -24.85
N ASN A 103 -7.18 -7.32 -24.92
CA ASN A 103 -8.44 -6.56 -24.98
C ASN A 103 -9.56 -6.91 -23.99
N LEU A 104 -9.25 -7.43 -22.80
CA LEU A 104 -10.27 -7.64 -21.78
C LEU A 104 -10.64 -6.30 -21.14
N LEU A 105 -11.88 -5.88 -21.35
CA LEU A 105 -12.55 -4.75 -20.69
C LEU A 105 -11.68 -3.48 -20.63
N THR A 106 -11.33 -2.92 -21.79
CA THR A 106 -10.45 -1.74 -21.88
C THR A 106 -11.01 -0.50 -21.16
N ASN A 107 -12.33 -0.45 -20.96
CA ASN A 107 -13.02 0.58 -20.18
C ASN A 107 -14.15 -0.07 -19.36
N PRO A 108 -13.87 -0.63 -18.16
CA PRO A 108 -14.93 -1.16 -17.32
C PRO A 108 -15.84 -0.01 -16.85
N PRO A 109 -17.16 -0.25 -16.66
CA PRO A 109 -18.07 0.74 -16.10
C PRO A 109 -17.55 1.22 -14.73
N VAL A 110 -17.73 2.51 -14.42
CA VAL A 110 -17.24 3.13 -13.17
C VAL A 110 -17.69 2.39 -11.90
N ARG A 111 -18.84 1.71 -11.96
CA ARG A 111 -19.41 0.96 -10.83
C ARG A 111 -18.87 -0.46 -10.69
N LEU A 112 -18.06 -0.95 -11.65
CA LEU A 112 -17.43 -2.26 -11.61
C LEU A 112 -15.99 -2.13 -11.10
N LEU A 113 -15.80 -2.35 -9.81
CA LEU A 113 -14.54 -2.13 -9.12
C LEU A 113 -14.04 -3.40 -8.42
N ASN A 114 -12.75 -3.41 -8.09
CA ASN A 114 -12.11 -4.38 -7.21
C ASN A 114 -12.42 -5.84 -7.60
N ARG A 115 -12.92 -6.63 -6.64
CA ARG A 115 -13.14 -8.06 -6.79
C ARG A 115 -14.11 -8.38 -7.92
N ASP A 116 -15.19 -7.60 -8.03
CA ASP A 116 -16.19 -7.81 -9.09
C ASP A 116 -15.60 -7.59 -10.48
N LEU A 117 -14.67 -6.63 -10.63
CA LEU A 117 -13.94 -6.41 -11.88
C LEU A 117 -13.05 -7.61 -12.22
N VAL A 118 -12.27 -8.10 -11.26
CA VAL A 118 -11.38 -9.26 -11.46
C VAL A 118 -12.19 -10.49 -11.88
N VAL A 119 -13.30 -10.77 -11.18
CA VAL A 119 -14.19 -11.89 -11.51
C VAL A 119 -14.79 -11.73 -12.90
N ALA A 120 -15.24 -10.52 -13.26
CA ALA A 120 -15.76 -10.25 -14.60
C ALA A 120 -14.70 -10.48 -15.69
N MET A 121 -13.44 -10.05 -15.46
CA MET A 121 -12.35 -10.30 -16.40
C MET A 121 -12.06 -11.78 -16.57
N ILE A 122 -12.13 -12.59 -15.50
CA ILE A 122 -11.97 -14.05 -15.55
C ILE A 122 -13.13 -14.69 -16.34
N ASP A 123 -14.36 -14.30 -16.06
CA ASP A 123 -15.55 -14.83 -16.73
C ASP A 123 -15.53 -14.51 -18.23
N MET A 124 -14.98 -13.34 -18.60
CA MET A 124 -14.82 -12.90 -19.99
C MET A 124 -13.62 -13.52 -20.73
N LEU A 125 -12.80 -14.36 -20.08
CA LEU A 125 -11.77 -15.12 -20.78
C LEU A 125 -12.45 -16.06 -21.80
N GLY A 126 -12.11 -15.91 -23.08
CA GLY A 126 -12.56 -16.80 -24.16
C GLY A 126 -11.87 -18.16 -24.14
N LEU A 127 -11.77 -18.79 -22.97
CA LEU A 127 -11.09 -20.06 -22.71
C LEU A 127 -12.10 -21.10 -22.21
N ASP A 128 -11.80 -22.38 -22.41
CA ASP A 128 -12.56 -23.46 -21.78
C ASP A 128 -12.34 -23.50 -20.26
N VAL A 129 -13.20 -24.22 -19.54
CA VAL A 129 -13.20 -24.30 -18.07
C VAL A 129 -11.84 -24.79 -17.51
N LEU A 130 -11.18 -25.76 -18.14
CA LEU A 130 -9.91 -26.31 -17.66
C LEU A 130 -8.77 -25.28 -17.86
N SER A 131 -8.76 -24.61 -19.01
CA SER A 131 -7.82 -23.52 -19.29
C SER A 131 -8.04 -22.32 -18.35
N LYS A 132 -9.30 -21.90 -18.10
CA LYS A 132 -9.61 -20.84 -17.12
C LYS A 132 -9.13 -21.22 -15.72
N LYS A 133 -9.38 -22.47 -15.29
CA LYS A 133 -8.90 -22.98 -14.01
C LYS A 133 -7.38 -22.85 -13.90
N THR A 134 -6.66 -23.22 -14.95
CA THR A 134 -5.19 -23.13 -15.01
C THR A 134 -4.72 -21.67 -14.87
N VAL A 135 -5.39 -20.72 -15.53
CA VAL A 135 -5.11 -19.29 -15.38
C VAL A 135 -5.35 -18.82 -13.94
N VAL A 136 -6.46 -19.21 -13.31
CA VAL A 136 -6.78 -18.81 -11.93
C VAL A 136 -5.79 -19.42 -10.92
N ASP A 137 -5.37 -20.67 -11.11
CA ASP A 137 -4.37 -21.30 -10.26
C ASP A 137 -2.99 -20.63 -10.44
N LEU A 138 -2.61 -20.25 -11.67
CA LEU A 138 -1.40 -19.47 -11.93
C LEU A 138 -1.46 -18.09 -11.27
N MET A 139 -2.59 -17.39 -11.36
CA MET A 139 -2.82 -16.12 -10.69
C MET A 139 -2.64 -16.24 -9.17
N ARG A 140 -3.20 -17.30 -8.57
CA ARG A 140 -3.08 -17.56 -7.14
C ARG A 140 -1.63 -17.77 -6.73
N CYS A 141 -0.91 -18.65 -7.43
CA CYS A 141 0.50 -18.92 -7.16
C CYS A 141 1.37 -17.67 -7.31
N ALA A 142 1.15 -16.91 -8.39
CA ALA A 142 1.90 -15.69 -8.66
C ALA A 142 1.60 -14.60 -7.62
N TRP A 143 0.35 -14.47 -7.14
CA TRP A 143 0.02 -13.56 -6.05
C TRP A 143 0.70 -13.95 -4.73
N VAL A 144 0.68 -15.25 -4.37
CA VAL A 144 1.35 -15.74 -3.16
C VAL A 144 2.85 -15.48 -3.19
N GLU A 145 3.51 -15.72 -4.33
CA GLU A 145 4.93 -15.42 -4.48
C GLU A 145 5.19 -13.90 -4.45
N HIS A 146 4.32 -13.10 -5.06
CA HIS A 146 4.43 -11.64 -5.09
C HIS A 146 4.42 -11.01 -3.69
N ILE A 147 3.58 -11.52 -2.78
CA ILE A 147 3.46 -10.98 -1.41
C ILE A 147 4.42 -11.62 -0.40
N LYS A 148 5.16 -12.66 -0.79
CA LYS A 148 6.02 -13.45 0.10
C LYS A 148 7.04 -12.60 0.86
N ASN A 149 7.58 -11.58 0.20
CA ASN A 149 8.62 -10.70 0.76
C ASN A 149 8.07 -9.43 1.42
N ASP A 150 6.74 -9.25 1.45
CA ASP A 150 6.10 -8.08 2.09
C ASP A 150 6.35 -8.05 3.61
N GLY A 151 6.66 -9.20 4.22
CA GLY A 151 6.97 -9.30 5.65
C GLY A 151 8.08 -8.34 6.10
N ALA A 152 9.10 -8.10 5.26
CA ALA A 152 10.16 -7.14 5.56
C ALA A 152 9.64 -5.68 5.61
N LEU A 153 8.60 -5.39 4.82
CA LEU A 153 8.00 -4.07 4.68
C LEU A 153 6.98 -3.77 5.79
N LEU A 154 6.58 -4.75 6.60
CA LEU A 154 5.74 -4.52 7.79
C LEU A 154 6.34 -3.52 8.76
N TRP A 155 7.65 -3.28 8.71
CA TRP A 155 8.32 -2.25 9.52
C TRP A 155 7.77 -0.82 9.29
N PHE A 156 7.23 -0.56 8.09
CA PHE A 156 6.56 0.71 7.79
C PHE A 156 5.26 0.87 8.56
N LYS A 157 4.54 -0.23 8.81
CA LYS A 157 3.23 -0.23 9.47
C LYS A 157 3.32 0.13 10.95
N GLY A 158 2.30 0.80 11.47
CA GLY A 158 2.13 1.08 12.90
C GLY A 158 2.64 2.45 13.33
N ASP A 159 3.42 2.51 14.42
CA ASP A 159 3.85 3.80 14.99
C ASP A 159 4.62 4.65 13.97
N SER A 160 4.21 5.91 13.85
CA SER A 160 4.80 6.87 12.91
C SER A 160 4.79 6.36 11.46
N GLU A 161 3.80 5.57 11.07
CA GLU A 161 3.65 5.04 9.71
C GLU A 161 3.69 6.17 8.67
N GLU A 162 2.94 7.25 8.88
CA GLU A 162 2.93 8.41 7.98
C GLU A 162 4.34 9.01 7.80
N ASP A 163 5.07 9.24 8.90
CA ASP A 163 6.45 9.76 8.83
C ASP A 163 7.41 8.79 8.11
N LYS A 164 7.26 7.49 8.33
CA LYS A 164 8.11 6.47 7.69
C LYS A 164 7.80 6.38 6.19
N CYS A 165 6.52 6.42 5.81
CA CYS A 165 6.08 6.41 4.42
C CYS A 165 6.44 7.71 3.69
N GLU A 166 6.43 8.85 4.38
CA GLU A 166 6.91 10.11 3.83
C GLU A 166 8.43 10.07 3.57
N LEU A 167 9.20 9.48 4.49
CA LEU A 167 10.63 9.22 4.25
C LEU A 167 10.86 8.29 3.06
N ALA A 168 10.03 7.25 2.90
CA ALA A 168 10.06 6.38 1.73
C ALA A 168 9.74 7.14 0.44
N SER A 169 8.68 7.95 0.43
CA SER A 169 8.31 8.81 -0.70
C SER A 169 9.49 9.67 -1.13
N ARG A 170 10.13 10.37 -0.20
CA ARG A 170 11.29 11.23 -0.50
C ARG A 170 12.47 10.44 -1.03
N TRP A 171 12.71 9.24 -0.48
CA TRP A 171 13.76 8.38 -1.02
C TRP A 171 13.43 7.93 -2.45
N ILE A 172 12.21 7.49 -2.70
CA ILE A 172 11.74 7.07 -4.03
C ILE A 172 11.91 8.22 -5.02
N MET A 173 11.37 9.41 -4.72
CA MET A 173 11.46 10.58 -5.60
C MET A 173 12.91 10.94 -5.97
N LYS A 174 13.86 10.75 -5.04
CA LYS A 174 15.28 11.03 -5.30
C LYS A 174 15.98 9.94 -6.11
N ASN A 175 15.49 8.70 -6.05
CA ASN A 175 16.12 7.53 -6.65
C ASN A 175 15.29 6.94 -7.80
N ASP A 176 14.30 7.68 -8.30
CA ASP A 176 13.55 7.34 -9.49
C ASP A 176 14.22 7.98 -10.70
N GLY A 177 14.94 7.16 -11.47
CA GLY A 177 15.65 7.61 -12.68
C GLY A 177 14.72 8.00 -13.84
N ASP A 178 13.47 7.55 -13.80
CA ASP A 178 12.53 7.61 -14.92
C ASP A 178 11.54 8.78 -14.86
N GLY A 179 11.64 9.66 -13.85
CA GLY A 179 10.76 10.83 -13.72
C GLY A 179 9.30 10.51 -13.40
N SER A 180 8.95 9.23 -13.14
CA SER A 180 7.61 8.79 -12.70
C SER A 180 7.18 9.39 -11.35
N ALA A 181 8.15 9.85 -10.55
CA ALA A 181 7.95 10.46 -9.25
C ALA A 181 7.10 11.75 -9.26
N PHE A 182 7.01 12.46 -10.39
CA PHE A 182 6.34 13.77 -10.47
C PHE A 182 4.81 13.71 -10.51
N GLN A 183 4.20 12.54 -10.68
CA GLN A 183 2.73 12.39 -10.78
C GLN A 183 2.05 11.81 -9.53
N ILE A 184 2.75 11.75 -8.39
CA ILE A 184 2.28 10.97 -7.24
C ILE A 184 1.78 11.89 -6.13
N ASN A 185 0.60 11.58 -5.59
CA ASN A 185 0.22 12.03 -4.25
C ASN A 185 1.24 11.47 -3.22
N PRO A 186 1.60 12.23 -2.18
CA PRO A 186 2.54 11.74 -1.17
C PRO A 186 2.05 10.43 -0.56
N ILE A 187 2.93 9.42 -0.52
CA ILE A 187 2.63 8.10 0.07
C ILE A 187 2.63 8.28 1.59
N ARG A 188 1.48 8.06 2.21
CA ARG A 188 1.24 8.26 3.65
C ARG A 188 0.98 6.97 4.40
N THR A 189 0.57 5.92 3.71
CA THR A 189 0.26 4.64 4.34
C THR A 189 1.16 3.53 3.81
N HIS A 190 1.33 2.49 4.62
CA HIS A 190 2.03 1.28 4.23
C HIS A 190 1.36 0.62 3.01
N GLN A 191 0.03 0.65 2.95
CA GLN A 191 -0.74 0.08 1.83
C GLN A 191 -0.45 0.84 0.52
N GLU A 192 -0.47 2.17 0.54
CA GLU A 192 -0.10 2.99 -0.62
C GLU A 192 1.34 2.72 -1.08
N LEU A 193 2.27 2.53 -0.14
CA LEU A 193 3.66 2.21 -0.46
C LEU A 193 3.79 0.87 -1.19
N LEU A 194 3.05 -0.14 -0.73
CA LEU A 194 3.04 -1.45 -1.39
C LEU A 194 2.42 -1.39 -2.78
N MET A 195 1.29 -0.69 -2.92
CA MET A 195 0.65 -0.47 -4.23
C MET A 195 1.57 0.30 -5.19
N TYR A 196 2.37 1.23 -4.67
CA TYR A 196 3.39 1.92 -5.46
C TYR A 196 4.45 0.95 -6.00
N PHE A 197 5.03 0.12 -5.13
CA PHE A 197 6.01 -0.88 -5.54
C PHE A 197 5.45 -1.84 -6.59
N ASP A 198 4.20 -2.25 -6.45
CA ASP A 198 3.51 -3.13 -7.40
C ASP A 198 3.34 -2.44 -8.77
N ARG A 199 2.83 -1.20 -8.78
CA ARG A 199 2.58 -0.42 -10.00
C ARG A 199 3.85 -0.19 -10.82
N PHE A 200 4.94 0.13 -10.14
CA PHE A 200 6.24 0.39 -10.78
C PHE A 200 7.15 -0.84 -10.83
N LYS A 201 6.60 -2.03 -10.53
CA LYS A 201 7.30 -3.32 -10.62
C LYS A 201 8.68 -3.30 -9.95
N PHE A 202 8.75 -2.72 -8.74
CA PHE A 202 9.99 -2.71 -7.97
C PHE A 202 10.44 -4.15 -7.70
N SER A 203 11.70 -4.46 -8.02
CA SER A 203 12.32 -5.71 -7.60
C SER A 203 12.43 -5.76 -6.07
N ASP A 204 12.48 -6.96 -5.51
CA ASP A 204 12.62 -7.13 -4.06
C ASP A 204 13.92 -6.50 -3.53
N ASP A 205 15.01 -6.57 -4.29
CA ASP A 205 16.26 -5.87 -3.96
C ASP A 205 16.06 -4.35 -3.89
N ARG A 206 15.29 -3.76 -4.81
CA ARG A 206 15.00 -2.32 -4.79
C ARG A 206 14.10 -1.95 -3.60
N LYS A 207 13.12 -2.80 -3.26
CA LYS A 207 12.28 -2.64 -2.06
C LYS A 207 13.13 -2.70 -0.78
N LEU A 208 14.05 -3.66 -0.68
CA LEU A 208 14.96 -3.82 0.46
C LEU A 208 15.97 -2.67 0.57
N LEU A 209 16.48 -2.18 -0.56
CA LEU A 209 17.35 -1.01 -0.60
C LEU A 209 16.61 0.23 -0.06
N CYS A 210 15.37 0.46 -0.52
CA CYS A 210 14.50 1.52 0.00
C CYS A 210 14.32 1.38 1.52
N LEU A 211 13.93 0.19 2.00
CA LEU A 211 13.73 -0.09 3.42
C LEU A 211 14.98 0.23 4.25
N SER A 212 16.17 -0.19 3.80
CA SER A 212 17.43 0.03 4.51
C SER A 212 17.77 1.53 4.62
N ALA A 213 17.57 2.28 3.53
CA ALA A 213 17.83 3.71 3.49
C ALA A 213 16.86 4.51 4.37
N VAL A 214 15.58 4.10 4.38
CA VAL A 214 14.56 4.73 5.22
C VAL A 214 14.81 4.41 6.69
N LYS A 215 15.15 3.17 7.06
CA LYS A 215 15.53 2.80 8.44
C LYS A 215 16.69 3.64 8.97
N LYS A 216 17.72 3.86 8.14
CA LYS A 216 18.85 4.73 8.47
C LYS A 216 18.41 6.18 8.70
N SER A 217 17.62 6.72 7.78
CA SER A 217 17.09 8.09 7.87
C SER A 217 16.18 8.28 9.08
N TRP A 218 15.35 7.30 9.39
CA TRP A 218 14.48 7.28 10.55
C TRP A 218 15.26 7.27 11.86
N SER A 219 16.30 6.44 11.96
CA SER A 219 17.18 6.39 13.14
C SER A 219 17.88 7.74 13.36
N GLN A 220 18.33 8.39 12.29
CA GLN A 220 18.90 9.74 12.36
C GLN A 220 17.86 10.80 12.76
N LYS A 221 16.63 10.73 12.25
CA LYS A 221 15.52 11.62 12.64
C LYS A 221 15.23 11.49 14.14
N LYS A 222 15.11 10.26 14.66
CA LYS A 222 14.94 10.00 16.09
C LYS A 222 16.09 10.53 16.93
N TYR A 223 17.34 10.26 16.52
CA TYR A 223 18.51 10.77 17.23
C TYR A 223 18.53 12.30 17.32
N ARG A 224 18.27 12.99 16.20
CA ARG A 224 18.20 14.46 16.18
C ARG A 224 17.04 15.00 17.01
N GLY A 225 15.88 14.34 16.99
CA GLY A 225 14.75 14.70 17.84
C GLY A 225 15.10 14.62 19.33
N ASN A 226 15.87 13.62 19.75
CA ASN A 226 16.35 13.47 21.12
C ASN A 226 17.43 14.51 21.53
N LEU A 227 18.01 15.23 20.57
CA LEU A 227 18.98 16.30 20.80
C LEU A 227 18.33 17.70 20.86
N ASN A 228 17.01 17.83 20.71
CA ASN A 228 16.35 19.12 20.88
C ASN A 228 16.62 19.66 22.31
N GLY A 229 17.29 20.81 22.40
CA GLY A 229 17.74 21.41 23.66
C GLY A 229 19.12 20.92 24.17
N LYS A 230 19.75 19.95 23.51
CA LYS A 230 21.06 19.40 23.88
C LYS A 230 22.06 19.62 22.75
N LYS A 231 23.06 20.47 22.97
CA LYS A 231 24.18 20.65 22.03
C LYS A 231 25.39 19.86 22.52
N GLN A 232 25.96 19.03 21.65
CA GLN A 232 27.22 18.36 21.94
C GLN A 232 28.36 19.39 21.88
N HIS A 233 29.10 19.53 22.98
CA HIS A 233 30.33 20.30 23.04
C HIS A 233 31.51 19.35 23.24
N ASN A 234 32.51 19.44 22.36
CA ASN A 234 33.74 18.65 22.47
C ASN A 234 34.76 19.46 23.27
N PHE A 235 35.24 18.90 24.37
CA PHE A 235 36.25 19.52 25.22
C PHE A 235 37.54 18.72 25.16
N ILE A 236 38.68 19.41 25.02
CA ILE A 236 39.99 18.83 25.26
C ILE A 236 40.31 19.06 26.74
N LEU A 237 40.32 17.99 27.53
CA LEU A 237 40.62 18.03 28.96
C LEU A 237 41.95 17.31 29.21
N THR A 238 42.72 17.81 30.18
CA THR A 238 43.92 17.10 30.63
C THR A 238 43.54 15.77 31.30
N ASP A 239 44.43 14.77 31.26
CA ASP A 239 44.20 13.49 31.94
C ASP A 239 43.89 13.65 33.44
N LYS A 240 44.50 14.66 34.07
CA LYS A 240 44.20 15.01 35.47
C LYS A 240 42.76 15.49 35.65
N ALA A 241 42.25 16.32 34.73
CA ALA A 241 40.86 16.79 34.78
C ALA A 241 39.86 15.65 34.52
N ILE A 242 40.15 14.77 33.56
CA ILE A 242 39.33 13.58 33.28
C ILE A 242 39.27 12.67 34.51
N ASN A 243 40.41 12.39 35.15
CA ASN A 243 40.46 11.58 36.36
C ASN A 243 39.67 12.22 37.53
N ARG A 244 39.66 13.55 37.66
CA ARG A 244 38.84 14.24 38.66
C ARG A 244 37.35 14.09 38.36
N LEU A 245 36.96 14.28 37.10
CA LEU A 245 35.58 14.11 36.65
C LEU A 245 35.08 12.67 36.90
N ASP A 246 35.93 11.67 36.66
CA ASP A 246 35.62 10.26 36.93
C ASP A 246 35.42 9.96 38.41
N LYS A 247 36.27 10.52 39.27
CA LYS A 247 36.12 10.36 40.72
C LYS A 247 34.83 11.00 41.22
N LEU A 248 34.47 12.18 40.70
CA LEU A 248 33.22 12.86 41.05
C LEU A 248 31.99 12.06 40.58
N ALA A 249 32.01 11.61 39.32
CA ALA A 249 30.95 10.77 38.75
C ALA A 249 30.73 9.49 39.58
N LYS A 250 31.81 8.77 39.90
CA LYS A 250 31.74 7.55 40.72
C LYS A 250 31.28 7.80 42.15
N LYS A 251 31.75 8.88 42.77
CA LYS A 251 31.40 9.22 44.16
C LYS A 251 29.90 9.49 44.34
N HIS A 252 29.26 10.04 43.33
CA HIS A 252 27.86 10.45 43.39
C HIS A 252 26.91 9.57 42.56
N ASP A 253 27.41 8.49 41.94
CA ASP A 253 26.68 7.61 41.02
C ASP A 253 25.99 8.37 39.86
N LEU A 254 26.72 9.32 39.28
CA LEU A 254 26.25 10.19 38.19
C LEU A 254 27.01 9.95 36.90
N LYS A 255 26.41 10.28 35.75
CA LYS A 255 27.15 10.32 34.49
C LYS A 255 28.06 11.54 34.48
N ARG A 256 29.18 11.46 33.76
CA ARG A 256 30.13 12.58 33.57
C ARG A 256 29.44 13.87 33.11
N VAL A 257 28.45 13.76 32.22
CA VAL A 257 27.68 14.90 31.71
C VAL A 257 26.86 15.54 32.84
N ASP A 258 26.18 14.73 33.66
CA ASP A 258 25.36 15.24 34.77
C ASP A 258 26.22 16.00 35.79
N VAL A 259 27.43 15.50 36.08
CA VAL A 259 28.39 16.20 36.93
C VAL A 259 28.79 17.55 36.34
N LEU A 260 29.06 17.63 35.04
CA LEU A 260 29.41 18.90 34.39
C LEU A 260 28.24 19.89 34.42
N GLU A 261 27.02 19.46 34.12
CA GLU A 261 25.82 20.28 34.18
C GLU A 261 25.60 20.84 35.59
N ILE A 262 25.71 20.01 36.63
CA ILE A 262 25.58 20.45 38.04
C ILE A 262 26.65 21.49 38.39
N LEU A 263 27.92 21.25 38.00
CA LEU A 263 29.01 22.18 38.30
C LEU A 263 28.81 23.53 37.57
N LEU A 264 28.39 23.50 36.30
CA LEU A 264 28.10 24.69 35.53
C LEU A 264 26.91 25.47 36.11
N GLN A 265 25.84 24.77 36.49
CA GLN A 265 24.68 25.38 37.13
C GLN A 265 25.04 26.03 38.46
N MET A 266 25.71 25.29 39.34
CA MET A 266 26.11 25.78 40.66
C MET A 266 27.01 27.01 40.55
N GLU A 267 27.97 27.00 39.62
CA GLU A 267 28.87 28.13 39.43
C GLU A 267 28.17 29.31 38.76
N SER A 268 27.26 29.08 37.82
CA SER A 268 26.47 30.16 37.22
C SER A 268 25.53 30.84 38.21
N GLU A 269 24.93 30.09 39.13
CA GLU A 269 23.98 30.62 40.11
C GLU A 269 24.67 31.26 41.31
N LYS A 270 25.75 30.64 41.81
CA LYS A 270 26.41 31.06 43.05
C LYS A 270 27.69 31.85 42.83
N ASN A 271 28.37 31.66 41.70
CA ASN A 271 29.62 32.34 41.31
C ASN A 271 30.68 32.36 42.41
N LEU A 272 30.89 31.21 43.07
CA LEU A 272 31.76 31.10 44.24
C LEU A 272 33.17 30.68 43.83
N TYR A 273 33.29 29.59 43.07
CA TYR A 273 34.55 28.89 42.92
C TYR A 273 35.46 29.52 41.86
N ILE A 274 34.91 29.98 40.73
CA ILE A 274 35.67 30.69 39.70
C ILE A 274 36.06 32.07 40.22
N ALA A 275 35.14 32.80 40.87
CA ALA A 275 35.42 34.13 41.41
C ALA A 275 36.56 34.10 42.45
N GLU A 276 36.54 33.13 43.38
CA GLU A 276 37.60 32.94 44.36
C GLU A 276 38.95 32.62 43.69
N LYS A 277 38.94 31.67 42.75
CA LYS A 277 40.14 31.32 41.94
C LYS A 277 40.71 32.54 41.22
N MET A 278 39.86 33.36 40.60
CA MET A 278 40.28 34.56 39.87
C MET A 278 40.86 35.63 40.78
N LYS A 279 40.34 35.80 42.00
CA LYS A 279 40.92 36.72 43.01
C LYS A 279 42.33 36.28 43.40
N ILE A 280 42.54 34.99 43.61
CA ILE A 280 43.87 34.43 43.95
C ILE A 280 44.84 34.64 42.78
N PHE A 281 44.41 34.41 41.54
CA PHE A 281 45.27 34.64 40.38
C PHE A 281 45.64 36.12 40.20
N LYS A 282 44.71 37.05 40.40
CA LYS A 282 44.99 38.49 40.29
C LYS A 282 45.84 39.02 41.46
N GLY A 283 45.62 38.53 42.68
CA GLY A 283 46.44 38.90 43.84
C GLY A 283 47.88 38.36 43.79
N LEU A 284 48.17 37.42 42.88
CA LEU A 284 49.53 36.95 42.60
C LEU A 284 50.24 37.76 41.50
N GLU A 285 49.55 38.64 40.77
CA GLU A 285 50.17 39.55 39.79
C GLU A 285 50.58 40.90 40.41
N GLU A 286 50.20 41.17 41.67
CA GLU A 286 50.55 42.39 42.42
C GLU A 286 51.70 42.22 43.44
N LEU A 287 52.47 41.13 43.33
CA LEU A 287 53.72 40.85 44.06
C LEU A 287 54.88 40.61 43.10
#